data_AF-A0A9D2IRG1-F1
#
_entry.id   AF-A0A9D2IRG1-F1
#
_cell.length_a   1.000
_cell.length_b   1.000
_cell.length_c   1.000
_cell.angle_alpha   90.00
_cell.angle_beta   90.00
_cell.angle_gamma   90.00
#
_symmetry.space_group_name_H-M   'P 1'
#
loop_
_entity.id
_entity.type
_entity.pdbx_description
1 polymer ?
#
loop_
_entity_poly.entity_id
_entity_poly.type
_entity_poly.pdbx_seq_one_letter_code
_entity_poly.pdbx_strand_id
1 'polypeptide(L)' 'MMKFLKTLLVLIAFFGCAALVIVGQLHEGLPWLGLMLLGLAGLLVLLYLYNRRYTRADRMQQKQLKAREREIRRG' A
#
# COMPACT_ATOMS: atom_id res chain seq x y z
N MET A 1 -8.10 12.05 -13.44
CA MET A 1 -8.25 10.70 -14.06
C MET A 1 -7.25 9.66 -13.56
N MET A 2 -5.93 9.83 -13.72
CA MET A 2 -4.92 8.75 -13.46
C MET A 2 -4.79 8.25 -12.01
N LYS A 3 -5.33 8.98 -11.01
CA LYS A 3 -5.30 8.55 -9.60
C LYS A 3 -6.28 7.40 -9.35
N PHE A 4 -7.47 7.47 -9.94
CA PHE A 4 -8.47 6.41 -9.86
C PHE A 4 -8.00 5.13 -10.52
N LEU A 5 -7.35 5.24 -11.68
CA LEU A 5 -6.80 4.07 -12.38
C LEU A 5 -5.74 3.34 -11.52
N LYS A 6 -4.87 4.10 -10.84
CA LYS A 6 -3.90 3.52 -9.89
C LYS A 6 -4.57 2.88 -8.69
N THR A 7 -5.61 3.52 -8.13
CA THR A 7 -6.38 2.95 -7.02
C THR A 7 -7.09 1.67 -7.44
N LEU A 8 -7.71 1.65 -8.62
CA LEU A 8 -8.39 0.49 -9.17
C LEU A 8 -7.41 -0.67 -9.42
N LEU A 9 -6.24 -0.38 -10.00
CA LEU A 9 -5.20 -1.39 -10.21
C LEU A 9 -4.72 -2.00 -8.89
N VAL A 10 -4.50 -1.17 -7.87
CA VAL A 10 -4.12 -1.63 -6.52
C VAL A 10 -5.23 -2.47 -5.90
N LEU A 11 -6.50 -2.08 -6.09
CA LEU A 11 -7.65 -2.82 -5.55
C LEU A 11 -7.76 -4.21 -6.19
N ILE A 12 -7.64 -4.30 -7.52
CA ILE A 12 -7.64 -5.57 -8.25
C ILE A 12 -6.47 -6.45 -7.80
N ALA A 13 -5.27 -5.87 -7.65
CA ALA A 13 -4.09 -6.59 -7.17
C ALA A 13 -4.27 -7.12 -5.73
N PHE A 14 -4.92 -6.34 -4.86
CA PHE A 14 -5.25 -6.76 -3.50
C PHE A 14 -6.15 -7.99 -3.49
N PHE A 15 -7.26 -7.95 -4.23
CA PHE A 15 -8.18 -9.08 -4.33
C PHE A 15 -7.51 -10.31 -4.96
N GLY A 16 -6.66 -10.11 -5.98
CA GLY A 16 -5.88 -11.20 -6.58
C GLY A 16 -4.93 -11.89 -5.59
N CYS A 17 -4.19 -11.11 -4.80
CA CYS A 17 -3.29 -11.66 -3.79
C CYS A 17 -4.06 -12.35 -2.65
N ALA A 18 -5.19 -11.78 -2.22
CA ALA A 18 -6.06 -12.39 -1.22
C ALA A 18 -6.66 -13.72 -1.70
N ALA A 19 -7.11 -13.78 -2.97
CA ALA A 19 -7.61 -15.00 -3.58
C ALA A 19 -6.54 -16.10 -3.63
N LEU A 20 -5.28 -15.76 -3.95
CA LEU A 20 -4.16 -16.71 -3.91
C LEU A 20 -3.95 -17.32 -2.52
N VAL A 21 -4.03 -16.49 -1.47
CA VAL A 21 -3.93 -16.97 -0.08
C VAL A 21 -5.09 -17.89 0.28
N ILE A 22 -6.32 -17.52 -0.09
CA ILE A 22 -7.52 -18.32 0.19
C ILE A 22 -7.46 -19.67 -0.55
N VAL A 23 -7.10 -19.68 -1.83
CA VAL A 23 -6.96 -20.92 -2.63
C VAL A 23 -5.85 -21.81 -2.07
N GLY A 24 -4.75 -21.22 -1.62
CA GLY A 24 -3.66 -21.94 -0.97
C GLY A 24 -4.05 -22.55 0.39
N GLN A 25 -5.02 -21.96 1.11
CA GLN A 25 -5.56 -22.54 2.34
C GLN A 25 -6.56 -23.68 2.09
N LEU A 26 -7.25 -23.68 0.94
CA LEU A 26 -8.22 -24.72 0.58
C LEU A 26 -7.57 -26.02 0.12
N HIS A 27 -6.27 -26.02 -0.19
CA HIS A 27 -5.55 -27.18 -0.69
C HIS A 27 -4.46 -27.61 0.28
N GLU A 28 -4.41 -28.91 0.56
CA GLU A 28 -3.37 -29.50 1.39
C GLU A 28 -2.12 -29.82 0.55
N GLY A 29 -0.97 -29.27 0.95
CA GLY A 29 0.32 -29.64 0.34
C GLY A 29 1.39 -28.55 0.38
N LEU A 30 2.65 -28.99 0.38
CA LEU A 30 3.84 -28.14 0.34
C LEU A 30 3.88 -27.10 -0.81
N PRO A 31 3.42 -27.40 -2.05
CA PRO A 31 3.40 -26.38 -3.10
C PRO A 31 2.39 -25.25 -2.83
N TRP A 32 1.28 -25.55 -2.15
CA TRP A 32 0.24 -24.56 -1.82
C TRP A 32 0.68 -23.58 -0.72
N LEU A 33 1.56 -24.03 0.17
CA LEU A 33 2.29 -23.17 1.09
C LEU A 33 3.10 -22.08 0.36
N GLY A 34 3.78 -22.45 -0.73
CA GLY A 34 4.48 -21.48 -1.57
C GLY A 34 3.54 -20.45 -2.20
N LEU A 35 2.35 -20.88 -2.64
CA LEU A 35 1.33 -20.00 -3.20
C LEU A 35 0.79 -19.01 -2.16
N MET A 36 0.58 -19.46 -0.92
CA MET A 36 0.19 -18.59 0.20
C MET A 36 1.27 -17.55 0.52
N LEU A 37 2.53 -17.95 0.59
CA LEU A 37 3.65 -17.03 0.81
C LEU A 37 3.77 -16.00 -0.31
N LEU A 38 3.52 -16.40 -1.56
CA LEU A 38 3.53 -15.50 -2.70
C LEU A 38 2.38 -14.49 -2.64
N GLY A 39 1.16 -14.92 -2.28
CA GLY A 39 0.03 -14.04 -2.02
C GLY A 39 0.30 -13.05 -0.87
N LEU A 40 0.89 -13.54 0.22
CA LEU A 40 1.26 -12.72 1.38
C LEU A 40 2.34 -11.68 1.03
N ALA A 41 3.37 -12.08 0.27
CA ALA A 41 4.39 -11.18 -0.24
C ALA A 41 3.77 -10.08 -1.12
N GLY A 42 2.80 -10.43 -1.96
CA GLY A 42 2.02 -9.48 -2.75
C GLY A 42 1.29 -8.45 -1.87
N LEU A 43 0.60 -8.89 -0.82
CA LEU A 43 -0.04 -7.98 0.14
C LEU A 43 0.97 -7.06 0.84
N LEU A 44 2.11 -7.59 1.27
CA LEU A 44 3.17 -6.82 1.94
C LEU A 44 3.77 -5.75 1.02
N VAL A 45 4.00 -6.07 -0.26
CA VAL A 45 4.47 -5.11 -1.26
C VAL A 45 3.44 -4.02 -1.49
N LEU A 46 2.16 -4.39 -1.57
CA LEU A 46 1.06 -3.44 -1.73
C LEU A 46 0.96 -2.48 -0.54
N LEU A 47 1.06 -3.03 0.67
CA LEU A 47 1.09 -2.28 1.92
C LEU A 47 2.30 -1.35 1.97
N TYR A 48 3.49 -1.84 1.58
CA TYR A 48 4.71 -1.02 1.51
C TYR A 48 4.55 0.14 0.52
N LEU A 49 4.02 -0.11 -0.68
CA LEU A 49 3.80 0.93 -1.69
C LEU A 49 2.78 1.97 -1.21
N TYR A 50 1.70 1.52 -0.57
CA TYR A 50 0.72 2.40 0.05
C TYR A 50 1.36 3.26 1.15
N ASN A 51 2.10 2.64 2.06
CA ASN A 51 2.70 3.31 3.21
C ASN A 51 3.81 4.29 2.77
N ARG A 52 4.61 3.92 1.78
CA ARG A 52 5.63 4.79 1.17
C ARG A 52 5.03 6.06 0.57
N ARG A 53 3.81 5.97 0.03
CA ARG A 53 3.09 7.12 -0.52
C ARG A 53 2.57 8.05 0.58
N TYR A 54 2.11 7.47 1.69
CA TYR A 54 1.65 8.22 2.86
C TYR A 54 2.78 9.05 3.48
N THR A 55 3.94 8.44 3.71
CA THR A 55 5.13 9.11 4.28
C THR A 55 5.64 10.28 3.45
N ARG A 56 5.38 10.32 2.13
CA ARG A 56 5.74 11.46 1.27
C ARG A 56 4.74 12.61 1.36
N ALA A 57 3.45 12.31 1.48
CA ALA A 57 2.41 13.34 1.60
C ALA A 57 2.53 14.08 2.93
N ASP A 58 2.82 13.35 4.01
CA ASP A 58 2.91 13.89 5.37
C ASP A 58 4.09 14.86 5.58
N ARG A 59 5.26 14.54 5.02
CA ARG A 59 6.43 15.44 5.07
C ARG A 59 6.19 16.78 4.36
N MET A 60 5.36 16.79 3.32
CA MET A 60 5.04 18.01 2.59
C MET A 60 4.08 18.89 3.42
N GLN A 61 3.10 18.29 4.10
CA GLN A 61 2.23 19.01 5.01
C GLN A 61 3.00 19.61 6.19
N GLN A 62 3.91 18.86 6.82
CA GLN A 62 4.73 19.42 7.91
C GLN A 62 5.64 20.56 7.45
N LYS A 63 6.20 20.50 6.23
CA LYS A 63 6.98 21.61 5.68
C LYS A 63 6.12 22.86 5.48
N GLN A 64 4.88 22.71 4.99
CA GLN A 64 3.98 23.84 4.82
C GLN A 64 3.48 24.39 6.15
N LEU A 65 3.20 23.54 7.13
CA LEU A 65 2.83 23.98 8.49
C LEU A 65 3.97 24.78 9.13
N LYS A 66 5.20 24.27 9.09
CA LYS A 66 6.39 24.96 9.59
C LYS A 66 6.70 26.25 8.83
N ALA A 67 6.42 26.31 7.52
CA ALA A 67 6.58 27.54 6.74
C ALA A 67 5.55 28.59 7.18
N ARG A 68 4.28 28.21 7.35
CA ARG A 68 3.22 29.08 7.87
C ARG A 68 3.51 29.55 9.30
N GLU A 69 3.97 28.68 10.19
CA GLU A 69 4.37 29.05 11.54
C GLU A 69 5.50 30.10 11.54
N ARG A 70 6.46 29.99 10.61
CA ARG A 70 7.53 30.99 10.46
C ARG A 70 7.03 32.31 9.93
N GLU A 71 6.01 32.33 9.08
CA GLU A 71 5.36 33.56 8.60
C GLU A 71 4.60 34.25 9.74
N ILE A 72 3.80 33.50 10.51
CA ILE A 72 3.06 34.03 11.66
C ILE A 72 4.02 34.59 12.73
N ARG A 73 5.16 33.93 12.97
CA ARG A 73 6.13 34.39 13.98
C ARG A 73 6.99 35.59 13.53
N ARG A 74 6.90 36.00 12.26
CA ARG A 74 7.67 37.11 11.67
C ARG A 74 6.83 38.36 11.38
N GLY A 75 5.50 38.26 11.38
CA GLY A 75 4.58 39.39 11.34
C GLY A 75 4.23 39.86 12.73
#